data_AF-H8H0W0-F1
#
_entry.id   AF-H8H0W0-F1
#
_cell.length_a   1.000
_cell.length_b   1.000
_cell.length_c   1.000
_cell.angle_alpha   90.00
_cell.angle_beta   90.00
_cell.angle_gamma   90.00
#
_symmetry.space_group_name_H-M   'P 1'
#
loop_
_entity.id
_entity.type
_entity.pdbx_description
1 polymer ?
#
loop_
_entity_poly.entity_id
_entity_poly.type
_entity_poly.pdbx_seq_one_letter_code
_entity_poly.pdbx_strand_id
1 'polypeptide(L)'
;MNLLHLLTTFEEETDIRPGSRMCVMRLGRPWRVCEVTALSGNVLAVTTGHEYFLDSGLPLRESKGVRIVPLERKHIEYLMVVDFQKAVEKLNLRHLNEAQWRFLLPAATRVLSLTEELRGAPSLSTQAWEDPSDVSPAGPLTRDKTSPAH
;
A
#
# COMPACT_ATOMS: atom_id res chain seq x y z
N MET A 1 5.71 -3.75 -14.23
CA MET A 1 5.65 -5.04 -13.51
C MET A 1 4.22 -5.58 -13.62
N ASN A 2 4.04 -6.89 -13.84
CA ASN A 2 2.71 -7.51 -13.93
C ASN A 2 2.23 -7.91 -12.53
N LEU A 3 1.17 -7.26 -12.03
CA LEU A 3 0.65 -7.48 -10.67
C LEU A 3 0.05 -8.88 -10.48
N LEU A 4 -0.54 -9.47 -11.52
CA LEU A 4 -1.10 -10.83 -11.44
C LEU A 4 0.01 -11.85 -11.24
N HIS A 5 1.09 -11.75 -12.02
CA HIS A 5 2.26 -12.62 -11.85
C HIS A 5 2.91 -12.42 -10.48
N LEU A 6 3.01 -11.17 -10.03
CA LEU A 6 3.54 -10.86 -8.71
C LEU A 6 2.70 -11.50 -7.60
N LEU A 7 1.36 -11.40 -7.66
CA LEU A 7 0.48 -12.02 -6.66
C LEU A 7 0.68 -13.54 -6.57
N THR A 8 0.90 -14.22 -7.70
CA THR A 8 1.09 -15.68 -7.74
C THR A 8 2.45 -16.16 -7.25
N THR A 9 3.45 -15.27 -7.21
CA THR A 9 4.84 -15.58 -6.88
C THR A 9 5.32 -14.83 -5.64
N PHE A 10 4.40 -14.13 -4.97
CA PHE A 10 4.74 -13.30 -3.82
C PHE A 10 5.03 -14.17 -2.61
N GLU A 11 6.22 -13.99 -2.07
CA GLU A 11 6.61 -14.45 -0.75
C GLU A 11 6.93 -13.20 0.08
N GLU A 12 6.45 -13.20 1.32
CA GLU A 12 6.69 -12.08 2.22
C GLU A 12 8.16 -12.06 2.64
N GLU A 13 8.81 -10.92 2.40
CA GLU A 13 10.23 -10.75 2.69
C GLU A 13 10.41 -10.17 4.09
N THR A 14 11.12 -10.90 4.95
CA THR A 14 11.40 -10.46 6.33
C THR A 14 12.68 -9.65 6.47
N ASP A 15 13.56 -9.70 5.47
CA ASP A 15 14.87 -9.03 5.47
C ASP A 15 15.02 -8.19 4.19
N ILE A 16 15.17 -6.87 4.37
CA ILE A 16 15.19 -5.90 3.26
C ILE A 16 16.61 -5.80 2.71
N ARG A 17 16.76 -6.16 1.42
CA ARG A 17 18.05 -6.18 0.71
C ARG A 17 17.89 -5.74 -0.74
N PRO A 18 18.97 -5.46 -1.50
CA PRO A 18 18.85 -5.28 -2.94
C PRO A 18 18.12 -6.46 -3.61
N GLY A 19 17.17 -6.17 -4.49
CA GLY A 19 16.22 -7.12 -5.06
C GLY A 19 14.90 -7.25 -4.28
N SER A 20 14.83 -6.73 -3.06
CA SER A 20 13.62 -6.77 -2.25
C SER A 20 12.50 -5.93 -2.83
N ARG A 21 11.25 -6.41 -2.68
CA ARG A 21 10.07 -5.71 -3.19
C ARG A 21 9.42 -4.89 -2.10
N MET A 22 9.13 -3.64 -2.41
CA MET A 22 8.58 -2.64 -1.49
C MET A 22 7.33 -2.00 -2.08
N CYS A 23 6.41 -1.57 -1.22
CA CYS A 23 5.27 -0.76 -1.63
C CYS A 23 5.52 0.72 -1.32
N VAL A 24 5.34 1.58 -2.33
CA VAL A 24 5.24 3.02 -2.10
C VAL A 24 3.78 3.34 -1.78
N MET A 25 3.57 3.89 -0.59
CA MET A 25 2.30 4.42 -0.11
C MET A 25 2.21 5.91 -0.44
N ARG A 26 1.02 6.37 -0.83
CA ARG A 26 0.73 7.80 -1.02
C ARG A 26 -0.61 8.12 -0.36
N LEU A 27 -0.60 9.10 0.55
CA LEU A 27 -1.76 9.52 1.35
C LEU A 27 -2.43 8.31 2.04
N GLY A 28 -1.61 7.42 2.60
CA GLY A 28 -2.07 6.21 3.30
C GLY A 28 -2.56 5.07 2.40
N ARG A 29 -2.43 5.16 1.07
CA ARG A 29 -2.91 4.13 0.14
C ARG A 29 -1.76 3.54 -0.69
N PRO A 30 -1.80 2.24 -1.04
CA PRO A 30 -0.85 1.65 -1.96
C PRO A 30 -0.87 2.39 -3.30
N TRP A 31 0.29 2.86 -3.74
CA TRP A 31 0.41 3.64 -4.97
C TRP A 31 1.12 2.87 -6.08
N ARG A 32 2.21 2.18 -5.74
CA ARG A 32 2.97 1.33 -6.68
C ARG A 32 3.92 0.42 -5.92
N VAL A 33 4.31 -0.65 -6.58
CA VAL A 33 5.40 -1.51 -6.11
C VAL A 33 6.70 -1.10 -6.79
N CYS A 34 7.79 -1.14 -6.04
CA CYS A 34 9.15 -0.94 -6.53
C CYS A 34 10.09 -2.02 -5.97
N GLU A 35 11.31 -2.03 -6.47
CA GLU A 35 12.35 -2.95 -6.02
C GLU A 35 13.52 -2.13 -5.45
N VAL A 36 14.14 -2.61 -4.38
CA VAL A 36 15.33 -2.03 -3.78
C VAL A 36 16.51 -2.30 -4.72
N THR A 37 17.18 -1.25 -5.17
CA THR A 37 18.35 -1.36 -6.06
C THR A 37 19.66 -1.26 -5.30
N ALA A 38 19.68 -0.53 -4.18
CA ALA A 38 20.85 -0.39 -3.32
C ALA A 38 20.44 -0.11 -1.87
N LEU A 39 21.31 -0.51 -0.95
CA LEU A 39 21.19 -0.23 0.47
C LEU A 39 22.51 0.35 0.98
N SER A 40 22.48 1.54 1.56
CA SER A 40 23.66 2.21 2.13
C SER A 40 23.32 2.76 3.51
N GLY A 41 23.80 2.07 4.55
CA GLY A 41 23.42 2.37 5.93
C GLY A 41 21.90 2.30 6.10
N ASN A 42 21.30 3.42 6.53
CA ASN A 42 19.84 3.55 6.74
C ASN A 42 19.10 4.08 5.49
N VAL A 43 19.73 4.12 4.31
CA VAL A 43 19.12 4.64 3.10
C VAL A 43 18.94 3.51 2.09
N LEU A 44 17.71 3.32 1.64
CA LEU A 44 17.37 2.44 0.53
C LEU A 44 17.13 3.27 -0.73
N ALA A 45 17.70 2.83 -1.85
CA ALA A 45 17.39 3.34 -3.18
C ALA A 45 16.51 2.32 -3.90
N VAL A 46 15.55 2.79 -4.70
CA VAL A 46 14.63 1.91 -5.44
C VAL A 46 14.66 2.15 -6.95
N THR A 47 14.07 1.22 -7.71
CA THR A 47 13.99 1.26 -9.18
C THR A 47 13.36 2.52 -9.78
N THR A 48 12.64 3.31 -8.99
CA THR A 48 12.10 4.62 -9.42
C THR A 48 13.11 5.77 -9.34
N GLY A 49 14.33 5.51 -8.84
CA GLY A 49 15.37 6.52 -8.61
C GLY A 49 15.14 7.36 -7.34
N HIS A 50 14.14 7.02 -6.53
CA HIS A 50 13.89 7.65 -5.24
C HIS A 50 14.64 6.94 -4.12
N GLU A 51 14.95 7.68 -3.07
CA GLU A 51 15.65 7.20 -1.88
C GLU A 51 14.78 7.43 -0.65
N TYR A 52 14.83 6.49 0.29
CA TYR A 52 14.03 6.50 1.51
C TYR A 52 14.89 6.07 2.70
N PHE A 53 14.52 6.52 3.89
CA PHE A 53 15.05 5.98 5.14
C PHE A 53 14.43 4.62 5.44
N LEU A 54 15.26 3.62 5.76
CA LEU A 54 14.80 2.26 6.05
C LEU A 54 13.92 2.22 7.31
N ASP A 55 14.35 2.88 8.38
CA ASP A 55 13.65 2.82 9.67
C ASP A 55 12.27 3.49 9.66
N SER A 56 12.13 4.61 8.93
CA SER A 56 10.89 5.42 8.94
C SER A 56 10.05 5.25 7.68
N GLY A 57 10.63 4.71 6.61
CA GLY A 57 10.02 4.66 5.29
C GLY A 57 9.85 6.05 4.63
N LEU A 58 10.36 7.13 5.25
CA LEU A 58 10.19 8.47 4.71
C LEU A 58 11.16 8.74 3.55
N PRO A 59 10.75 9.50 2.53
CA PRO A 59 11.63 9.84 1.42
C PRO A 59 12.76 10.78 1.89
N LEU A 60 13.96 10.58 1.35
CA LEU A 60 15.13 11.41 1.65
C LEU A 60 14.94 12.87 1.22
N ARG A 61 14.18 13.08 0.13
CA ARG A 61 13.71 14.40 -0.31
C ARG A 61 12.26 14.56 0.09
N GLU A 62 11.91 15.70 0.70
CA GLU A 62 10.56 15.95 1.20
C GLU A 62 9.48 15.68 0.13
N SER A 63 8.57 14.77 0.44
CA SER A 63 7.39 14.49 -0.37
C SER A 63 6.21 14.21 0.56
N LYS A 64 5.23 15.13 0.57
CA LYS A 64 4.11 15.06 1.50
C LYS A 64 3.28 13.79 1.28
N GLY A 65 3.08 13.04 2.36
CA GLY A 65 2.22 11.86 2.39
C GLY A 65 2.75 10.66 1.62
N VAL A 66 4.03 10.65 1.22
CA VAL A 66 4.66 9.48 0.58
C VAL A 66 5.46 8.73 1.63
N ARG A 67 5.33 7.40 1.66
CA ARG A 67 6.18 6.51 2.45
C ARG A 67 6.49 5.25 1.66
N ILE A 68 7.55 4.56 2.02
CA ILE A 68 7.82 3.21 1.56
C ILE A 68 7.65 2.22 2.71
N VAL A 69 7.05 1.07 2.43
CA VAL A 69 6.83 0.00 3.38
C VAL A 69 7.18 -1.34 2.72
N PRO A 70 7.47 -2.40 3.50
CA PRO A 70 7.56 -3.75 2.96
C PRO A 70 6.33 -4.08 2.11
N LEU A 71 6.56 -4.77 0.99
CA LEU A 71 5.44 -5.24 0.19
C LEU A 71 4.68 -6.32 0.97
N GLU A 72 3.37 -6.22 0.99
CA GLU A 72 2.48 -7.22 1.58
C GLU A 72 1.46 -7.63 0.52
N ARG A 73 0.83 -8.79 0.71
CA ARG A 73 -0.21 -9.29 -0.20
C ARG A 73 -1.35 -8.27 -0.41
N LYS A 74 -1.82 -7.64 0.67
CA LYS A 74 -2.90 -6.63 0.63
C LYS A 74 -2.56 -5.43 -0.27
N HIS A 75 -1.28 -5.07 -0.36
CA HIS A 75 -0.81 -3.98 -1.24
C HIS A 75 -0.98 -4.36 -2.71
N ILE A 76 -0.63 -5.60 -3.08
CA ILE A 76 -0.77 -6.11 -4.44
C ILE A 76 -2.26 -6.18 -4.81
N GLU A 77 -3.08 -6.74 -3.94
CA GLU A 77 -4.53 -6.87 -4.14
C GLU A 77 -5.20 -5.51 -4.35
N TYR A 78 -4.88 -4.52 -3.53
CA TYR A 78 -5.36 -3.15 -3.71
C TYR A 78 -4.95 -2.58 -5.07
N LEU A 79 -3.68 -2.71 -5.45
CA LEU A 79 -3.18 -2.19 -6.73
C LEU A 79 -3.82 -2.89 -7.93
N MET A 80 -4.16 -4.18 -7.81
CA MET A 80 -4.92 -4.90 -8.84
C MET A 80 -6.33 -4.34 -9.01
N VAL A 81 -7.01 -3.95 -7.92
CA VAL A 81 -8.32 -3.27 -8.01
C VAL A 81 -8.20 -1.92 -8.70
N VAL A 82 -7.15 -1.13 -8.39
CA VAL A 82 -6.90 0.15 -9.05
C VAL A 82 -6.62 -0.03 -10.55
N ASP A 83 -5.81 -1.03 -10.93
CA ASP A 83 -5.53 -1.32 -12.34
C ASP A 83 -6.75 -1.87 -13.08
N PHE A 84 -7.59 -2.66 -12.41
CA PHE A 84 -8.90 -3.08 -12.94
C PHE A 84 -9.79 -1.88 -13.24
N GLN A 85 -9.93 -0.92 -12.31
CA GLN A 85 -10.72 0.30 -12.54
C GLN A 85 -10.25 1.05 -13.80
N LYS A 86 -8.94 1.30 -13.92
CA LYS A 86 -8.35 1.96 -15.09
C LYS A 86 -8.58 1.18 -16.38
N ALA A 87 -8.54 -0.16 -16.32
CA ALA A 87 -8.77 -1.01 -17.48
C ALA A 87 -10.23 -0.94 -17.95
N VAL A 88 -11.18 -0.92 -17.01
CA VAL A 88 -12.61 -0.74 -17.29
C VAL A 88 -12.88 0.63 -17.93
N GLU A 89 -12.29 1.71 -17.41
CA GLU A 89 -12.43 3.07 -17.98
C GLU A 89 -11.92 3.17 -19.43
N LYS A 90 -10.92 2.37 -19.80
CA LYS A 90 -10.32 2.35 -21.13
C LYS A 90 -10.94 1.32 -22.08
N LEU A 91 -11.89 0.52 -21.61
CA LEU A 91 -12.48 -0.56 -22.38
C LEU A 91 -13.34 0.01 -23.51
N ASN A 92 -12.95 -0.23 -24.77
CA ASN A 92 -13.77 0.13 -25.92
C ASN A 92 -14.73 -1.01 -26.27
N LEU A 93 -15.99 -0.86 -25.83
CA LEU A 93 -17.04 -1.87 -26.04
C LEU A 93 -17.30 -2.20 -27.51
N ARG A 94 -17.01 -1.28 -28.44
CA ARG A 94 -17.20 -1.50 -29.89
C ARG A 94 -16.28 -2.57 -30.46
N HIS A 95 -15.18 -2.88 -29.76
CA HIS A 95 -14.19 -3.86 -30.20
C HIS A 95 -14.34 -5.22 -29.52
N LEU A 96 -15.35 -5.40 -28.66
CA LEU A 96 -15.59 -6.66 -27.98
C LEU A 96 -16.50 -7.56 -28.82
N ASN A 97 -16.06 -8.80 -29.05
CA ASN A 97 -16.90 -9.84 -29.63
C ASN A 97 -17.78 -10.50 -28.56
N GLU A 98 -18.68 -11.39 -29.00
CA GLU A 98 -19.66 -12.03 -28.13
C GLU A 98 -19.04 -12.85 -26.99
N ALA A 99 -17.99 -13.60 -27.29
CA ALA A 99 -17.27 -14.39 -26.30
C ALA A 99 -16.63 -13.50 -25.23
N GLN A 100 -16.06 -12.37 -25.63
CA GLN A 100 -15.39 -11.45 -24.73
C GLN A 100 -16.35 -10.74 -23.76
N TRP A 101 -17.50 -10.24 -24.24
CA TRP A 101 -18.44 -9.59 -23.30
C TRP A 101 -19.13 -10.61 -22.39
N ARG A 102 -19.40 -11.83 -22.87
CA ARG A 102 -19.90 -12.93 -22.01
C ARG A 102 -18.91 -13.30 -20.92
N PHE A 103 -17.61 -13.32 -21.24
CA PHE A 103 -16.55 -13.55 -20.26
C PHE A 103 -16.52 -12.46 -19.17
N LEU A 104 -16.77 -11.20 -19.54
CA LEU A 104 -16.74 -10.06 -18.60
C LEU A 104 -18.02 -9.91 -17.77
N LEU A 105 -19.15 -10.49 -18.22
CA LEU A 105 -20.45 -10.32 -17.59
C LEU A 105 -20.50 -10.64 -16.09
N PRO A 106 -19.89 -11.74 -15.58
CA PRO A 106 -19.90 -12.03 -14.14
C PRO A 106 -19.13 -10.99 -13.32
N ALA A 107 -18.02 -10.47 -13.85
CA ALA A 107 -17.25 -9.41 -13.19
C ALA A 107 -18.02 -8.09 -13.16
N ALA A 108 -18.65 -7.71 -14.27
CA ALA A 108 -19.51 -6.53 -14.35
C ALA A 108 -20.67 -6.61 -13.37
N THR A 109 -21.32 -7.76 -13.25
CA THR A 109 -22.43 -7.98 -12.31
C THR A 109 -21.99 -7.75 -10.87
N ARG A 110 -20.85 -8.31 -10.46
CA ARG A 110 -20.30 -8.11 -9.10
C ARG A 110 -19.97 -6.65 -8.79
N VAL A 111 -19.38 -5.94 -9.75
CA VAL A 111 -19.04 -4.52 -9.60
C VAL A 111 -20.30 -3.67 -9.42
N LEU A 112 -21.35 -3.95 -10.20
CA LEU A 112 -22.63 -3.25 -10.08
C LEU A 112 -23.30 -3.52 -8.73
N SER A 113 -23.37 -4.78 -8.28
CA SER A 113 -23.92 -5.13 -6.96
C SER A 113 -23.17 -4.43 -5.82
N LEU A 114 -21.84 -4.45 -5.84
CA LEU A 114 -21.02 -3.75 -4.84
C LEU A 114 -21.29 -2.24 -4.84
N THR A 115 -21.47 -1.64 -6.02
CA THR A 115 -21.77 -0.21 -6.15
C THR A 115 -23.12 0.15 -5.52
N GLU A 116 -24.12 -0.73 -5.67
CA GLU A 116 -25.43 -0.55 -5.04
C GLU A 116 -25.35 -0.68 -3.51
N GLU A 117 -24.63 -1.68 -3.01
CA GLU A 117 -24.36 -1.86 -1.57
C GLU A 117 -23.68 -0.63 -0.97
N LEU A 118 -22.62 -0.13 -1.61
CA LEU A 118 -21.87 1.04 -1.15
C LEU A 118 -22.67 2.34 -1.25
N ARG A 119 -23.60 2.47 -2.20
CA ARG A 119 -24.49 3.63 -2.30
C ARG A 119 -25.48 3.68 -1.14
N GLY A 120 -25.86 2.53 -0.59
CA GLY A 120 -26.71 2.41 0.60
C GLY A 120 -25.95 2.55 1.93
N ALA A 121 -24.61 2.48 1.91
CA ALA A 121 -23.80 2.60 3.11
C ALA A 121 -23.67 4.05 3.58
N PRO A 122 -23.80 4.35 4.89
CA PRO A 122 -23.43 5.67 5.40
C PRO A 122 -21.98 5.94 5.02
N SER A 123 -21.68 7.17 4.58
CA SER A 123 -20.35 7.58 4.14
C SER A 123 -19.32 7.17 5.17
N LEU A 124 -18.60 6.08 4.91
CA LEU A 124 -17.48 5.66 5.73
C LEU A 124 -16.44 6.76 5.61
N SER A 125 -16.42 7.62 6.64
CA SER A 125 -15.32 8.55 6.86
C SER A 125 -14.03 7.77 6.71
N THR A 126 -13.05 8.42 6.10
CA THR A 126 -11.66 8.02 5.86
C THR A 126 -10.94 7.52 7.12
N GLN A 127 -11.44 6.48 7.76
CA GLN A 127 -10.73 5.73 8.79
C GLN A 127 -9.62 5.00 8.06
N ALA A 128 -8.48 5.67 8.15
CA ALA A 128 -7.13 5.23 7.95
C ALA A 128 -7.03 3.73 7.66
N TRP A 129 -6.47 3.39 6.50
CA TRP A 129 -5.51 2.30 6.47
C TRP A 129 -4.50 2.65 7.57
N GLU A 130 -4.69 2.10 8.77
CA GLU A 130 -4.10 2.64 9.98
C GLU A 130 -2.59 2.78 9.86
N ASP A 131 -2.15 3.98 10.23
CA ASP A 131 -0.77 4.36 10.41
C ASP A 131 -0.23 3.54 11.60
N PRO A 132 0.81 2.71 11.46
CA PRO A 132 1.41 2.02 12.62
C PRO A 132 2.13 2.97 13.60
N SER A 133 1.88 4.27 13.53
CA SER A 133 2.52 5.30 14.36
C SER A 133 1.86 5.50 15.73
N ASP A 134 0.95 4.61 16.16
CA ASP A 134 0.36 4.66 17.51
C ASP A 134 1.15 3.85 18.56
N VAL A 135 2.47 3.75 18.38
CA VAL A 135 3.38 3.47 19.50
C VAL A 135 4.03 4.79 19.89
N SER A 136 3.31 5.62 20.65
CA SER A 136 3.94 6.72 21.38
C SER A 136 5.00 6.16 22.33
N PRO A 137 6.25 6.63 22.27
CA PRO A 137 7.22 6.39 23.33
C PRO A 137 6.96 7.33 24.50
N ALA A 138 7.18 6.80 25.71
CA ALA A 138 7.31 7.49 27.00
C ALA A 138 6.02 7.84 27.76
N GLY A 139 5.73 7.02 28.78
CA GLY A 139 5.36 7.55 30.10
C GLY A 139 6.62 7.71 30.94
N PRO A 140 6.85 8.85 31.61
CA PRO A 140 8.05 9.09 32.42
C PRO A 140 8.04 8.21 33.68
N LEU A 141 9.16 7.55 33.96
CA LEU A 141 9.46 7.04 35.31
C LEU A 141 9.52 8.23 36.26
N THR A 142 8.44 8.45 37.00
CA THR A 142 8.42 9.34 38.16
C THR A 142 9.49 8.90 39.13
N ARG A 143 10.56 9.70 39.22
CA ARG A 143 11.45 9.76 40.38
C ARG A 143 10.63 10.23 41.57
N ASP A 144 10.17 9.31 42.41
CA ASP A 144 9.83 9.68 43.78
C ASP A 144 11.13 9.91 44.56
N LYS A 145 11.46 11.19 44.70
CA LYS A 145 12.29 11.69 45.79
C LYS A 145 11.35 12.15 46.91
N THR A 146 11.15 11.30 47.91
CA THR A 146 10.83 11.76 49.27
C THR A 146 11.70 10.98 50.24
N SER A 147 12.67 11.70 50.80
CA SER A 147 13.53 11.30 51.92
C SER A 147 12.83 11.61 53.27
N PRO A 148 13.36 11.15 54.41
CA PRO A 148 12.60 10.77 55.61
C PRO A 148 12.33 11.92 56.58
N ALA A 149 11.34 11.72 57.45
CA ALA A 149 11.25 12.35 58.77
C ALA A 149 10.37 11.50 59.71
N HIS A 150 11.01 10.71 60.59
CA HIS A 150 10.83 10.69 62.05
C HIS A 150 11.47 9.44 62.67
#